data_AF-A0A971TDW8-F1
#
_entry.id   AF-A0A971TDW8-F1
#
_cell.length_a   1.000
_cell.length_b   1.000
_cell.length_c   1.000
_cell.angle_alpha   90.00
_cell.angle_beta   90.00
_cell.angle_gamma   90.00
#
_symmetry.space_group_name_H-M   'P 1'
#
loop_
_entity.id
_entity.type
_entity.pdbx_description
1 polymer ?
#
loop_
_entity_poly.entity_id
_entity_poly.type
_entity_poly.pdbx_seq_one_letter_code
_entity_poly.pdbx_strand_id
1 'polypeptide(L)'
;MFSIDSIKDSIKNNTKLWIALWILLILNISTALALSRGFSFLTGFIIIIVAILGIMLFQNQARTVLVVEDVIPPEFKAELDAMMDEMKPLCDEIFTQKAEEVTSPIIENLNKDFTRGLEWLWEDENSFLEQIEECVSQTASILNLVDSLSDEKSKLAKQIQENLVLLNGIVSNMRRNKENSFLDLGDFLQGKVEELKKDTEKEKDIFYDYIYKLLGQQLKLQQEDEIEDISEYFNVYKLGEQFSVIMEKTLEGGLLSFQDAIIRELENFSADVVGGMQKNTLKLRNILQDISELLERLQNDYRGDNNLLFRRLAEAEEKIKETEEKAADILVTLAWQDILVEKRWQDISEKLYAMKDRVLENVDSEVINYISSSLDNEIKEFSVISHNPENMVFYKSVVDAELIYQLYSGDKLRDIITNGVYSLLQFVRPVETLINKSLRLSEEGLKIRRTIRAKVKAGEYQPLFNRVVQVVEQDSPAIAKELDDVFPKSFNAFCNNPYIKQKPDNLNQAAWALFLELINNPGHDDDLYFLVGLLAEIHILRNKYLHPLKNTPIDMQYDDDLEHMRYAALKSIDLILQMNIRGITRLNFRSR
;
A
#
# COMPACT_ATOMS: atom_id res chain seq x y z
N MET A 1 61.73 -45.97 19.18
CA MET A 1 62.74 -45.11 18.52
C MET A 1 62.02 -44.41 17.37
N PHE A 2 61.53 -43.18 17.57
CA PHE A 2 60.81 -42.44 16.53
C PHE A 2 61.83 -41.97 15.49
N SER A 3 61.66 -42.35 14.23
CA SER A 3 62.51 -41.85 13.14
C SER A 3 62.18 -40.38 12.87
N ILE A 4 63.19 -39.56 12.59
CA ILE A 4 63.00 -38.16 12.17
C ILE A 4 62.09 -38.09 10.93
N ASP A 5 62.10 -39.12 10.10
CA ASP A 5 61.28 -39.20 8.89
C ASP A 5 59.79 -39.43 9.23
N SER A 6 59.48 -40.22 10.26
CA SER A 6 58.08 -40.43 10.68
C SER A 6 57.46 -39.16 11.29
N ILE A 7 58.27 -38.32 11.95
CA ILE A 7 57.83 -37.04 12.48
C ILE A 7 57.60 -36.04 11.35
N LYS A 8 58.50 -35.99 10.35
CA LYS A 8 58.32 -35.15 9.15
C LYS A 8 57.04 -35.53 8.39
N ASP A 9 56.75 -36.81 8.22
CA ASP A 9 55.53 -37.24 7.52
C ASP A 9 54.26 -36.99 8.34
N SER A 10 54.32 -37.11 9.66
CA SER A 10 53.21 -36.69 10.54
C SER A 10 52.95 -35.18 10.49
N ILE A 11 54.01 -34.37 10.45
CA ILE A 11 53.93 -32.90 10.32
C ILE A 11 53.30 -32.51 8.99
N LYS A 12 53.69 -33.16 7.89
CA LYS A 12 53.11 -32.93 6.56
C LYS A 12 51.60 -33.20 6.56
N ASN A 13 51.16 -34.35 7.06
CA ASN A 13 49.75 -34.76 6.98
C ASN A 13 48.84 -34.04 7.98
N ASN A 14 49.36 -33.52 9.09
CA ASN A 14 48.57 -32.92 10.17
C ASN A 14 49.07 -31.52 10.59
N THR A 15 49.42 -30.68 9.61
CA THR A 15 50.08 -29.38 9.84
C THR A 15 49.35 -28.49 10.85
N LYS A 16 48.01 -28.39 10.78
CA LYS A 16 47.20 -27.56 11.71
C LYS A 16 47.31 -28.04 13.16
N LEU A 17 47.35 -29.36 13.36
CA LEU A 17 47.46 -29.98 14.69
C LEU A 17 48.87 -29.78 15.28
N TRP A 18 49.90 -29.86 14.44
CA TRP A 18 51.30 -29.58 14.84
C TRP A 18 51.54 -28.10 15.17
N ILE A 19 50.91 -27.18 14.44
CA ILE A 19 50.92 -25.74 14.78
C ILE A 19 50.23 -25.51 16.14
N ALA A 20 49.06 -26.13 16.37
CA ALA A 20 48.35 -26.02 17.64
C ALA A 20 49.20 -26.56 18.81
N LEU A 21 49.80 -27.75 18.64
CA LEU A 21 50.72 -28.34 19.62
C LEU A 21 51.93 -27.45 19.90
N TRP A 22 52.51 -26.83 18.87
CA TRP A 22 53.64 -25.92 19.02
C TRP A 22 53.28 -24.67 19.83
N ILE A 23 52.13 -24.04 19.51
CA ILE A 23 51.64 -22.88 20.25
C ILE A 23 51.41 -23.26 21.72
N LEU A 24 50.81 -24.42 21.97
CA LEU A 24 50.52 -24.91 23.32
C LEU A 24 51.80 -25.22 24.11
N LEU A 25 52.82 -25.79 23.45
CA LEU A 25 54.14 -26.02 24.03
C LEU A 25 54.83 -24.70 24.39
N ILE A 26 54.83 -23.72 23.50
CA ILE A 26 55.44 -22.40 23.74
C ILE A 26 54.69 -21.65 24.85
N LEU A 27 53.37 -21.75 24.92
CA LEU A 27 52.55 -21.14 25.96
C LEU A 27 52.82 -21.76 27.34
N ASN A 28 53.02 -23.07 27.40
CA ASN A 28 53.42 -23.76 28.63
C ASN A 28 54.84 -23.37 29.08
N ILE A 29 55.80 -23.29 28.15
CA ILE A 29 57.17 -22.85 28.45
C ILE A 29 57.17 -21.40 28.95
N SER A 30 56.40 -20.53 28.30
CA SER A 30 56.21 -19.13 28.70
C SER A 30 55.65 -19.02 30.12
N THR A 31 54.62 -19.81 30.42
CA THR A 31 53.98 -19.83 31.73
C THR A 31 54.94 -20.32 32.82
N ALA A 32 55.69 -21.39 32.55
CA ALA A 32 56.71 -21.91 33.49
C ALA A 32 57.86 -20.92 33.73
N LEU A 33 58.31 -20.22 32.69
CA LEU A 33 59.35 -19.19 32.80
C LEU A 33 58.85 -17.95 33.57
N ALA A 34 57.63 -17.50 33.29
CA ALA A 34 57.00 -16.38 33.98
C ALA A 34 56.81 -16.66 35.48
N LEU A 35 56.40 -17.89 35.83
CA LEU A 35 56.21 -18.32 37.22
C LEU A 35 57.53 -18.55 37.97
N SER A 36 58.58 -19.03 37.31
CA SER A 36 59.84 -19.38 37.97
C SER A 36 60.84 -18.22 38.12
N ARG A 37 60.86 -17.27 37.19
CA ARG A 37 61.86 -16.18 37.16
C ARG A 37 61.26 -14.77 37.06
N GLY A 38 59.94 -14.65 37.04
CA GLY A 38 59.23 -13.39 36.84
C GLY A 38 59.15 -13.00 35.35
N PHE A 39 58.18 -12.16 35.02
CA PHE A 39 57.95 -11.70 33.65
C PHE A 39 58.99 -10.63 33.25
N SER A 40 59.76 -10.90 32.20
CA SER A 40 60.62 -9.90 31.55
C SER A 40 60.19 -9.71 30.09
N PHE A 41 60.14 -8.44 29.67
CA PHE A 41 59.79 -8.06 28.29
C PHE A 41 60.73 -8.69 27.26
N LEU A 42 62.03 -8.82 27.59
CA LEU A 42 63.02 -9.43 26.71
C LEU A 42 62.72 -10.92 26.50
N THR A 43 62.37 -11.65 27.57
CA THR A 43 61.98 -13.07 27.47
C THR A 43 60.66 -13.25 26.72
N GLY A 44 59.68 -12.37 26.94
CA GLY A 44 58.42 -12.40 26.17
C GLY A 44 58.66 -12.19 24.67
N PHE A 45 59.53 -11.25 24.31
CA PHE A 45 59.89 -11.00 22.91
C PHE A 45 60.60 -12.19 22.25
N ILE A 46 61.55 -12.82 22.95
CA ILE A 46 62.22 -14.04 22.46
C ILE A 46 61.21 -15.17 22.24
N ILE A 47 60.28 -15.36 23.17
CA ILE A 47 59.24 -16.40 23.07
C ILE A 47 58.34 -16.18 21.85
N ILE A 48 57.96 -14.93 21.57
CA ILE A 48 57.16 -14.58 20.38
C ILE A 48 57.95 -14.89 19.10
N ILE A 49 59.23 -14.54 19.03
CA ILE A 49 60.07 -14.86 17.86
C ILE A 49 60.15 -16.38 17.66
N VAL A 50 60.34 -17.15 18.73
CA VAL A 50 60.41 -18.62 18.65
C VAL A 50 59.05 -19.22 18.22
N ALA A 51 57.94 -18.65 18.68
CA ALA A 51 56.61 -19.06 18.24
C ALA A 51 56.44 -18.86 16.73
N ILE A 52 56.77 -17.66 16.22
CA ILE A 52 56.66 -17.31 14.80
C ILE A 52 57.59 -18.18 13.96
N LEU A 53 58.84 -18.39 14.39
CA LEU A 53 59.80 -19.23 13.68
C LEU A 53 59.33 -20.69 13.58
N GLY A 54 58.77 -21.25 14.66
CA GLY A 54 58.25 -22.61 14.61
C GLY A 54 57.01 -22.74 13.71
N ILE A 55 56.09 -21.77 13.74
CA ILE A 55 54.95 -21.72 12.81
C ILE A 55 55.45 -21.65 11.37
N MET A 56 56.41 -20.79 11.07
CA MET A 56 57.04 -20.70 9.74
C MET A 56 57.71 -22.01 9.34
N LEU A 57 58.35 -22.72 10.26
CA LEU A 57 59.04 -23.98 9.98
C LEU A 57 58.05 -25.10 9.63
N PHE A 58 56.93 -25.20 10.36
CA PHE A 58 55.84 -26.12 10.02
C PHE A 58 55.15 -25.75 8.70
N GLN A 59 54.91 -24.46 8.45
CA GLN A 59 54.34 -23.99 7.18
C GLN A 59 55.28 -24.21 5.99
N ASN A 60 56.59 -24.07 6.18
CA ASN A 60 57.58 -24.31 5.14
C ASN A 60 57.74 -25.80 4.81
N GLN A 61 57.65 -26.67 5.82
CA GLN A 61 57.58 -28.13 5.61
C GLN A 61 56.26 -28.57 4.97
N ALA A 62 55.16 -27.85 5.23
CA ALA A 62 53.90 -28.04 4.53
C ALA A 62 53.95 -27.56 3.07
N ARG A 63 54.70 -26.48 2.77
CA ARG A 63 54.90 -25.95 1.39
C ARG A 63 55.69 -26.86 0.47
N THR A 64 56.46 -27.82 0.99
CA THR A 64 57.09 -28.87 0.17
C THR A 64 56.12 -29.95 -0.30
N VAL A 65 54.87 -29.92 0.18
CA VAL A 65 53.73 -30.44 -0.59
C VAL A 65 53.47 -29.35 -1.63
N LEU A 66 53.92 -29.59 -2.87
CA LEU A 66 53.23 -29.01 -4.02
C LEU A 66 51.75 -29.15 -3.69
N VAL A 67 51.05 -28.04 -3.47
CA VAL A 67 49.62 -28.03 -3.75
C VAL A 67 49.59 -28.46 -5.19
N VAL A 68 49.37 -29.75 -5.41
CA VAL A 68 48.94 -30.25 -6.70
C VAL A 68 47.67 -29.44 -6.89
N GLU A 69 47.75 -28.35 -7.65
CA GLU A 69 46.61 -27.94 -8.45
C GLU A 69 46.13 -29.24 -9.03
N ASP A 70 44.93 -29.67 -8.63
CA ASP A 70 44.31 -30.89 -9.09
C ASP A 70 44.34 -30.90 -10.62
N VAL A 71 45.40 -31.45 -11.20
CA VAL A 71 45.49 -31.66 -12.64
C VAL A 71 44.60 -32.85 -12.88
N ILE A 72 43.30 -32.57 -13.03
CA ILE A 72 42.32 -33.50 -13.56
C ILE A 72 42.93 -34.03 -14.87
N PRO A 73 43.22 -35.34 -14.99
CA PRO A 73 43.85 -35.85 -16.20
C PRO A 73 42.95 -35.54 -17.41
N PRO A 74 43.50 -35.32 -18.62
CA PRO A 74 42.78 -34.73 -19.75
C PRO A 74 41.51 -35.50 -20.13
N GLU A 75 41.53 -36.82 -19.94
CA GLU A 75 40.41 -37.74 -20.21
C GLU A 75 39.26 -37.55 -19.21
N PHE A 76 39.55 -37.31 -17.92
CA PHE A 76 38.55 -37.04 -16.87
C PHE A 76 37.93 -35.66 -17.00
N LYS A 77 38.73 -34.69 -17.48
CA LYS A 77 38.22 -33.36 -17.76
C LYS A 77 37.22 -33.41 -18.91
N ALA A 78 37.47 -34.21 -19.94
CA ALA A 78 36.56 -34.36 -21.07
C ALA A 78 35.22 -35.01 -20.68
N GLU A 79 35.23 -36.03 -19.81
CA GLU A 79 34.01 -36.70 -19.33
C GLU A 79 33.19 -35.81 -18.38
N LEU A 80 33.87 -35.10 -17.47
CA LEU A 80 33.25 -34.11 -16.59
C LEU A 80 32.68 -32.92 -17.37
N ASP A 81 33.42 -32.41 -18.36
CA ASP A 81 32.97 -31.33 -19.23
C ASP A 81 31.75 -31.78 -20.07
N ALA A 82 31.73 -33.03 -20.56
CA ALA A 82 30.58 -33.60 -21.28
C ALA A 82 29.31 -33.72 -20.40
N MET A 83 29.44 -34.18 -19.16
CA MET A 83 28.30 -34.21 -18.21
C MET A 83 27.79 -32.82 -17.88
N MET A 84 28.69 -31.83 -17.74
CA MET A 84 28.30 -30.44 -17.51
C MET A 84 27.65 -29.80 -18.74
N ASP A 85 28.07 -30.17 -19.95
CA ASP A 85 27.48 -29.70 -21.20
C ASP A 85 26.05 -30.21 -21.40
N GLU A 86 25.71 -31.38 -20.86
CA GLU A 86 24.33 -31.89 -20.82
C GLU A 86 23.50 -31.30 -19.67
N MET A 87 24.13 -31.06 -18.51
CA MET A 87 23.44 -30.61 -17.30
C MET A 87 23.10 -29.11 -17.31
N LYS A 88 24.01 -28.25 -17.78
CA LYS A 88 23.81 -26.80 -17.84
C LYS A 88 22.53 -26.38 -18.58
N PRO A 89 22.25 -26.86 -19.81
CA PRO A 89 21.02 -26.46 -20.50
C PRO A 89 19.75 -26.91 -19.77
N LEU A 90 19.78 -28.08 -19.12
CA LEU A 90 18.65 -28.56 -18.31
C LEU A 90 18.43 -27.68 -17.07
N CYS A 91 19.50 -27.25 -16.41
CA CYS A 91 19.40 -26.33 -15.27
C CYS A 91 18.97 -24.92 -15.72
N ASP A 92 19.41 -24.44 -16.88
CA ASP A 92 18.96 -23.16 -17.43
C ASP A 92 17.46 -23.15 -17.75
N GLU A 93 16.94 -24.26 -18.27
CA GLU A 93 15.50 -24.46 -18.51
C GLU A 93 14.71 -24.49 -17.18
N ILE A 94 15.16 -25.29 -16.21
CA ILE A 94 14.56 -25.37 -14.87
C ILE A 94 14.57 -24.02 -14.17
N PHE A 95 15.67 -23.26 -14.29
CA PHE A 95 15.79 -21.92 -13.72
C PHE A 95 14.73 -20.98 -14.29
N THR A 96 14.61 -20.96 -15.62
CA THR A 96 13.65 -20.08 -16.32
C THR A 96 12.22 -20.46 -15.96
N GLN A 97 11.91 -21.76 -15.98
CA GLN A 97 10.60 -22.27 -15.61
C GLN A 97 10.25 -21.94 -14.15
N LYS A 98 11.18 -22.14 -13.21
CA LYS A 98 10.95 -21.88 -11.79
C LYS A 98 10.80 -20.39 -11.48
N ALA A 99 11.60 -19.54 -12.13
CA ALA A 99 11.42 -18.11 -12.04
C ALA A 99 10.01 -17.71 -12.52
N GLU A 100 9.58 -18.21 -13.68
CA GLU A 100 8.26 -17.93 -14.22
C GLU A 100 7.11 -18.48 -13.37
N GLU A 101 7.22 -19.71 -12.84
CA GLU A 101 6.22 -20.32 -11.96
C GLU A 101 5.98 -19.47 -10.70
N VAL A 102 7.04 -18.88 -10.15
CA VAL A 102 6.99 -18.06 -8.94
C VAL A 102 6.54 -16.63 -9.25
N THR A 103 7.04 -16.01 -10.32
CA THR A 103 6.76 -14.60 -10.62
C THR A 103 5.45 -14.38 -11.36
N SER A 104 5.06 -15.26 -12.28
CA SER A 104 3.86 -15.10 -13.11
C SER A 104 2.58 -14.88 -12.31
N PRO A 105 2.24 -15.69 -11.28
CA PRO A 105 1.02 -15.46 -10.51
C PRO A 105 1.05 -14.13 -9.73
N ILE A 106 2.24 -13.64 -9.34
CA ILE A 106 2.39 -12.34 -8.68
C ILE A 106 2.14 -11.22 -9.69
N ILE A 107 2.73 -11.31 -10.87
CA ILE A 107 2.55 -10.33 -11.96
C ILE A 107 1.11 -10.31 -12.45
N GLU A 108 0.49 -11.46 -12.66
CA GLU A 108 -0.91 -11.55 -13.09
C GLU A 108 -1.85 -10.94 -12.06
N ASN A 109 -1.65 -11.25 -10.77
CA ASN A 109 -2.44 -10.65 -9.70
C ASN A 109 -2.22 -9.14 -9.62
N LEU A 110 -0.97 -8.67 -9.67
CA LEU A 110 -0.65 -7.24 -9.64
C LEU A 110 -1.23 -6.50 -10.85
N ASN A 111 -1.08 -7.05 -12.06
CA ASN A 111 -1.62 -6.47 -13.28
C ASN A 111 -3.15 -6.42 -13.24
N LYS A 112 -3.79 -7.49 -12.75
CA LYS A 112 -5.25 -7.53 -12.55
C LYS A 112 -5.72 -6.53 -11.50
N ASP A 113 -5.04 -6.45 -10.36
CA ASP A 113 -5.37 -5.55 -9.26
C ASP A 113 -5.16 -4.08 -9.64
N PHE A 114 -4.11 -3.81 -10.40
CA PHE A 114 -3.80 -2.49 -10.91
C PHE A 114 -4.78 -2.06 -12.01
N THR A 115 -5.06 -2.95 -12.97
CA THR A 115 -6.05 -2.72 -14.03
C THR A 115 -7.42 -2.47 -13.44
N ARG A 116 -7.89 -3.33 -12.53
CA ARG A 116 -9.17 -3.16 -11.81
C ARG A 116 -9.16 -1.91 -10.92
N GLY A 117 -8.01 -1.55 -10.36
CA GLY A 117 -7.82 -0.34 -9.56
C GLY A 117 -7.97 0.95 -10.37
N LEU A 118 -7.67 0.91 -11.67
CA LEU A 118 -7.78 2.04 -12.59
C LEU A 118 -9.01 1.98 -13.50
N GLU A 119 -9.66 0.83 -13.65
CA GLU A 119 -10.78 0.59 -14.58
C GLU A 119 -11.90 1.63 -14.45
N TRP A 120 -12.34 1.90 -13.21
CA TRP A 120 -13.36 2.91 -12.92
C TRP A 120 -12.94 4.34 -13.31
N LEU A 121 -11.65 4.66 -13.14
CA LEU A 121 -11.09 5.97 -13.48
C LEU A 121 -11.09 6.18 -15.00
N TRP A 122 -10.92 5.09 -15.76
CA TRP A 122 -11.03 5.11 -17.21
C TRP A 122 -12.48 5.07 -17.71
N GLU A 123 -13.41 4.45 -16.98
CA GLU A 123 -14.85 4.48 -17.31
C GLU A 123 -15.42 5.90 -17.17
N ASP A 124 -15.12 6.56 -16.04
CA ASP A 124 -15.56 7.94 -15.79
C ASP A 124 -14.86 8.94 -16.73
N GLU A 125 -13.56 8.75 -17.02
CA GLU A 125 -12.85 9.55 -18.00
C GLU A 125 -13.46 9.38 -19.40
N ASN A 126 -13.73 8.16 -19.86
CA ASN A 126 -14.31 7.92 -21.18
C ASN A 126 -15.66 8.64 -21.36
N SER A 127 -16.56 8.53 -20.38
CA SER A 127 -17.85 9.23 -20.42
C SER A 127 -17.68 10.75 -20.43
N PHE A 128 -16.72 11.27 -19.69
CA PHE A 128 -16.40 12.69 -19.66
C PHE A 128 -15.79 13.18 -20.99
N LEU A 129 -14.88 12.42 -21.58
CA LEU A 129 -14.26 12.73 -22.87
C LEU A 129 -15.29 12.73 -24.00
N GLU A 130 -16.24 11.80 -24.01
CA GLU A 130 -17.35 11.80 -24.97
C GLU A 130 -18.23 13.05 -24.84
N GLN A 131 -18.53 13.49 -23.62
CA GLN A 131 -19.28 14.73 -23.37
C GLN A 131 -18.52 15.97 -23.86
N ILE A 132 -17.19 15.99 -23.70
CA ILE A 132 -16.35 17.05 -24.24
C ILE A 132 -16.41 17.07 -25.77
N GLU A 133 -16.27 15.92 -26.43
CA GLU A 133 -16.33 15.81 -27.89
C GLU A 133 -17.70 16.26 -28.44
N GLU A 134 -18.78 15.88 -27.76
CA GLU A 134 -20.14 16.34 -28.09
C GLU A 134 -20.24 17.86 -27.95
N CYS A 135 -19.75 18.42 -26.84
CA CYS A 135 -19.75 19.85 -26.59
C CYS A 135 -18.93 20.63 -27.63
N VAL A 136 -17.77 20.09 -28.02
CA VAL A 136 -16.91 20.68 -29.07
C VAL A 136 -17.62 20.69 -30.42
N SER A 137 -18.20 19.55 -30.82
CA SER A 137 -18.93 19.42 -32.08
C SER A 137 -20.11 20.38 -32.16
N GLN A 138 -20.91 20.48 -31.09
CA GLN A 138 -22.05 21.37 -31.00
C GLN A 138 -21.63 22.84 -31.06
N THR A 139 -20.62 23.23 -30.28
CA THR A 139 -20.10 24.60 -30.28
C THR A 139 -19.53 25.00 -31.63
N ALA A 140 -18.74 24.13 -32.27
CA ALA A 140 -18.21 24.36 -33.62
C ALA A 140 -19.34 24.53 -34.67
N SER A 141 -20.41 23.74 -34.56
CA SER A 141 -21.56 23.86 -35.47
C SER A 141 -22.29 25.21 -35.34
N ILE A 142 -22.33 25.77 -34.14
CA ILE A 142 -22.96 27.06 -33.84
C ILE A 142 -22.06 28.21 -34.32
N LEU A 143 -20.74 28.09 -34.16
CA LEU A 143 -19.78 29.08 -34.65
C LEU A 143 -19.79 29.23 -36.17
N ASN A 144 -20.08 28.17 -36.93
CA ASN A 144 -20.25 28.23 -38.38
C ASN A 144 -21.45 29.09 -38.83
N LEU A 145 -22.35 29.42 -37.91
CA LEU A 145 -23.52 30.28 -38.17
C LEU A 145 -23.24 31.76 -37.83
N VAL A 146 -22.07 32.08 -37.27
CA VAL A 146 -21.65 33.44 -36.94
C VAL A 146 -21.39 34.22 -38.22
N ASP A 147 -21.83 35.48 -38.22
CA ASP A 147 -21.75 36.38 -39.36
C ASP A 147 -20.29 36.81 -39.61
N SER A 148 -19.79 36.48 -40.79
CA SER A 148 -18.41 36.76 -41.20
C SER A 148 -18.19 38.21 -41.63
N LEU A 149 -19.25 39.02 -41.71
CA LEU A 149 -19.18 40.43 -42.12
C LEU A 149 -18.76 41.39 -40.99
N SER A 150 -18.73 40.93 -39.74
CA SER A 150 -18.18 41.68 -38.60
C SER A 150 -16.80 41.19 -38.24
N ASP A 151 -15.79 42.06 -38.37
CA ASP A 151 -14.38 41.74 -38.05
C ASP A 151 -14.21 41.29 -36.58
N GLU A 152 -14.95 41.91 -35.65
CA GLU A 152 -14.85 41.60 -34.22
C GLU A 152 -15.52 40.26 -33.87
N LYS A 153 -16.73 40.00 -34.42
CA LYS A 153 -17.44 38.72 -34.23
C LYS A 153 -16.70 37.57 -34.89
N SER A 154 -16.11 37.79 -36.08
CA SER A 154 -15.30 36.77 -36.75
C SER A 154 -14.01 36.45 -36.00
N LYS A 155 -13.39 37.45 -35.37
CA LYS A 155 -12.19 37.27 -34.54
C LYS A 155 -12.49 36.46 -33.27
N LEU A 156 -13.60 36.76 -32.59
CA LEU A 156 -14.06 35.99 -31.42
C LEU A 156 -14.37 34.54 -31.81
N ALA A 157 -15.11 34.33 -32.91
CA ALA A 157 -15.42 32.99 -33.39
C ALA A 157 -14.16 32.19 -33.74
N LYS A 158 -13.16 32.83 -34.35
CA LYS A 158 -11.87 32.20 -34.66
C LYS A 158 -11.08 31.81 -33.41
N GLN A 159 -11.06 32.67 -32.38
CA GLN A 159 -10.40 32.36 -31.10
C GLN A 159 -11.09 31.18 -30.39
N ILE A 160 -12.42 31.13 -30.40
CA ILE A 160 -13.15 29.99 -29.85
C ILE A 160 -12.83 28.72 -30.64
N GLN A 161 -12.78 28.80 -31.99
CA GLN A 161 -12.44 27.66 -32.84
C GLN A 161 -11.01 27.13 -32.56
N GLU A 162 -10.04 28.02 -32.35
CA GLU A 162 -8.66 27.66 -31.98
C GLU A 162 -8.62 26.94 -30.62
N ASN A 163 -9.38 27.44 -29.63
CA ASN A 163 -9.49 26.80 -28.32
C ASN A 163 -10.19 25.43 -28.38
N LEU A 164 -11.21 25.27 -29.21
CA LEU A 164 -11.87 23.97 -29.45
C LEU A 164 -10.90 22.93 -30.06
N VAL A 165 -10.00 23.35 -30.95
CA VAL A 165 -8.94 22.48 -31.50
C VAL A 165 -7.95 22.07 -30.41
N LEU A 166 -7.54 23.00 -29.54
CA LEU A 166 -6.69 22.68 -28.39
C LEU A 166 -7.35 21.69 -27.44
N LEU A 167 -8.66 21.85 -27.21
CA LEU A 167 -9.46 20.95 -26.37
C LEU A 167 -9.46 19.51 -26.92
N ASN A 168 -9.74 19.33 -28.22
CA ASN A 168 -9.68 18.03 -28.90
C ASN A 168 -8.27 17.41 -28.88
N GLY A 169 -7.22 18.23 -28.95
CA GLY A 169 -5.84 17.77 -28.81
C GLY A 169 -5.55 17.19 -27.43
N ILE A 170 -6.15 17.76 -26.36
CA ILE A 170 -6.00 17.23 -25.00
C ILE A 170 -6.79 15.95 -24.81
N VAL A 171 -8.03 15.88 -25.31
CA VAL A 171 -8.85 14.65 -25.31
C VAL A 171 -8.11 13.49 -25.98
N SER A 172 -7.49 13.75 -27.14
CA SER A 172 -6.71 12.75 -27.86
C SER A 172 -5.47 12.30 -27.08
N ASN A 173 -4.77 13.24 -26.42
CA ASN A 173 -3.63 12.93 -25.57
C ASN A 173 -4.03 12.11 -24.32
N MET A 174 -5.17 12.39 -23.71
CA MET A 174 -5.70 11.60 -22.59
C MET A 174 -5.96 10.14 -22.98
N ARG A 175 -6.66 9.91 -24.11
CA ARG A 175 -6.88 8.56 -24.64
C ARG A 175 -5.57 7.83 -24.93
N ARG A 176 -4.58 8.52 -25.50
CA ARG A 176 -3.28 7.92 -25.79
C ARG A 176 -2.47 7.62 -24.53
N ASN A 177 -2.54 8.49 -23.52
CA ASN A 177 -1.88 8.27 -22.24
C ASN A 177 -2.40 7.01 -21.54
N LYS A 178 -3.69 6.71 -21.66
CA LYS A 178 -4.27 5.44 -21.18
C LYS A 178 -3.58 4.23 -21.79
N GLU A 179 -3.57 4.15 -23.13
CA GLU A 179 -3.00 3.02 -23.86
C GLU A 179 -1.51 2.85 -23.57
N ASN A 180 -0.76 3.96 -23.55
CA ASN A 180 0.65 3.95 -23.20
C ASN A 180 0.88 3.46 -21.76
N SER A 181 0.05 3.88 -20.79
CA SER A 181 0.21 3.47 -19.39
C SER A 181 0.08 1.96 -19.20
N PHE A 182 -0.81 1.28 -19.93
CA PHE A 182 -0.92 -0.18 -19.83
C PHE A 182 0.24 -0.91 -20.50
N LEU A 183 0.79 -0.37 -21.59
CA LEU A 183 1.99 -0.91 -22.23
C LEU A 183 3.23 -0.73 -21.34
N ASP A 184 3.40 0.48 -20.79
CA ASP A 184 4.51 0.83 -19.90
C ASP A 184 4.49 -0.04 -18.63
N LEU A 185 3.30 -0.37 -18.09
CA LEU A 185 3.15 -1.30 -16.96
C LEU A 185 3.61 -2.72 -17.30
N GLY A 186 3.28 -3.22 -18.49
CA GLY A 186 3.70 -4.55 -18.95
C GLY A 186 5.22 -4.64 -19.10
N ASP A 187 5.81 -3.68 -19.81
CA ASP A 187 7.26 -3.59 -20.01
C ASP A 187 8.00 -3.42 -18.66
N PHE A 188 7.42 -2.66 -17.74
CA PHE A 188 7.94 -2.48 -16.38
C PHE A 188 7.96 -3.78 -15.57
N LEU A 189 6.82 -4.49 -15.49
CA LEU A 189 6.72 -5.74 -14.73
C LEU A 189 7.67 -6.79 -15.29
N GLN A 190 7.81 -6.85 -16.63
CA GLN A 190 8.76 -7.73 -17.29
C GLN A 190 10.21 -7.34 -16.96
N GLY A 191 10.55 -6.06 -16.95
CA GLY A 191 11.87 -5.57 -16.55
C GLY A 191 12.26 -6.00 -15.13
N LYS A 192 11.30 -6.04 -14.20
CA LYS A 192 11.54 -6.49 -12.82
C LYS A 192 11.75 -8.00 -12.73
N VAL A 193 11.05 -8.79 -13.52
CA VAL A 193 11.33 -10.24 -13.62
C VAL A 193 12.77 -10.49 -14.09
N GLU A 194 13.22 -9.73 -15.09
CA GLU A 194 14.58 -9.86 -15.59
C GLU A 194 15.64 -9.42 -14.56
N GLU A 195 15.33 -8.41 -13.74
CA GLU A 195 16.18 -8.03 -12.60
C GLU A 195 16.29 -9.16 -11.57
N LEU A 196 15.17 -9.79 -11.19
CA LEU A 196 15.17 -10.94 -10.28
C LEU A 196 15.95 -12.14 -10.86
N LYS A 197 15.74 -12.44 -12.15
CA LYS A 197 16.49 -13.50 -12.85
C LYS A 197 17.99 -13.22 -12.80
N LYS A 198 18.40 -11.99 -13.07
CA LYS A 198 19.82 -11.59 -13.03
C LYS A 198 20.42 -11.66 -11.63
N ASP A 199 19.68 -11.25 -10.61
CA ASP A 199 20.16 -11.32 -9.21
C ASP A 199 20.32 -12.76 -8.73
N THR A 200 19.48 -13.66 -9.24
CA THR A 200 19.50 -15.10 -8.92
C THR A 200 20.45 -15.89 -9.84
N GLU A 201 20.97 -15.28 -10.90
CA GLU A 201 21.85 -15.93 -11.89
C GLU A 201 23.17 -16.40 -11.26
N LYS A 202 23.69 -15.68 -10.26
CA LYS A 202 24.91 -16.05 -9.53
C LYS A 202 24.79 -17.39 -8.80
N GLU A 203 23.58 -17.76 -8.40
CA GLU A 203 23.32 -19.04 -7.73
C GLU A 203 23.44 -20.22 -8.69
N LYS A 204 23.20 -19.99 -10.00
CA LYS A 204 23.48 -20.98 -11.05
C LYS A 204 24.97 -21.28 -11.14
N ASP A 205 25.79 -20.24 -11.17
CA ASP A 205 27.26 -20.37 -11.23
C ASP A 205 27.83 -21.08 -10.01
N ILE A 206 27.29 -20.77 -8.82
CA ILE A 206 27.67 -21.43 -7.56
C ILE A 206 27.28 -22.91 -7.59
N PHE A 207 26.09 -23.23 -8.09
CA PHE A 207 25.64 -24.61 -8.22
C PHE A 207 26.46 -25.39 -9.25
N TYR A 208 26.79 -24.79 -10.39
CA TYR A 208 27.64 -25.40 -11.42
C TYR A 208 29.05 -25.68 -10.87
N ASP A 209 29.66 -24.74 -10.15
CA ASP A 209 30.96 -24.94 -9.52
C ASP A 209 30.92 -26.01 -8.42
N TYR A 210 29.84 -26.07 -7.64
CA TYR A 210 29.64 -27.09 -6.62
C TYR A 210 29.52 -28.49 -7.25
N ILE A 211 28.68 -28.66 -8.27
CA ILE A 211 28.50 -29.95 -8.95
C ILE A 211 29.77 -30.37 -9.69
N TYR A 212 30.48 -29.43 -10.33
CA TYR A 212 31.77 -29.69 -10.97
C TYR A 212 32.80 -30.24 -9.98
N LYS A 213 32.91 -29.62 -8.79
CA LYS A 213 33.82 -30.06 -7.72
C LYS A 213 33.41 -31.41 -7.14
N LEU A 214 32.11 -31.64 -6.97
CA LEU A 214 31.58 -32.86 -6.38
C LEU A 214 31.74 -34.05 -7.33
N LEU A 215 31.39 -33.90 -8.61
CA LEU A 215 31.65 -34.88 -9.66
C LEU A 215 33.16 -35.15 -9.81
N GLY A 216 33.99 -34.10 -9.79
CA GLY A 216 35.44 -34.22 -9.87
C GLY A 216 36.08 -34.93 -8.68
N GLN A 217 35.54 -34.80 -7.47
CA GLN A 217 35.98 -35.55 -6.29
C GLN A 217 35.53 -37.01 -6.33
N GLN A 218 34.33 -37.29 -6.83
CA GLN A 218 33.78 -38.65 -6.88
C GLN A 218 34.43 -39.50 -7.97
N LEU A 219 34.72 -38.93 -9.14
CA LEU A 219 35.47 -39.61 -10.20
C LEU A 219 36.89 -40.01 -9.74
N LYS A 220 37.52 -39.20 -8.88
CA LYS A 220 38.80 -39.56 -8.26
C LYS A 220 38.67 -40.73 -7.29
N LEU A 221 37.60 -40.76 -6.49
CA LEU A 221 37.33 -41.85 -5.53
C LEU A 221 36.97 -43.18 -6.22
N GLN A 222 36.31 -43.15 -7.37
CA GLN A 222 36.03 -44.35 -8.18
C GLN A 222 37.30 -45.01 -8.75
N GLN A 223 38.36 -44.25 -8.99
CA GLN A 223 39.65 -44.80 -9.46
C GLN A 223 40.51 -45.38 -8.33
N GLU A 224 40.24 -45.03 -7.08
CA GLU A 224 40.98 -45.54 -5.91
C GLU A 224 40.43 -46.90 -5.38
N ASP A 225 39.60 -47.59 -6.18
CA ASP A 225 39.12 -48.98 -5.97
C ASP A 225 38.20 -49.24 -4.76
N GLU A 226 37.51 -48.22 -4.19
CA GLU A 226 36.69 -48.44 -2.97
C GLU A 226 35.16 -48.27 -3.08
N ILE A 227 34.55 -47.93 -4.24
CA ILE A 227 33.07 -47.76 -4.30
C ILE A 227 32.43 -48.31 -5.60
N GLU A 228 31.28 -48.98 -5.45
CA GLU A 228 30.35 -49.41 -6.52
C GLU A 228 29.93 -48.26 -7.44
N ASP A 229 29.57 -48.57 -8.69
CA ASP A 229 29.17 -47.62 -9.74
C ASP A 229 28.00 -46.70 -9.30
N ILE A 230 28.31 -45.47 -8.85
CA ILE A 230 27.36 -44.48 -8.33
C ILE A 230 26.76 -43.62 -9.44
N SER A 231 27.00 -43.95 -10.72
CA SER A 231 26.45 -43.24 -11.90
C SER A 231 24.93 -43.07 -11.84
N GLU A 232 24.23 -43.96 -11.14
CA GLU A 232 22.78 -43.90 -10.90
C GLU A 232 22.33 -42.74 -9.98
N TYR A 233 23.22 -42.20 -9.14
CA TYR A 233 22.95 -41.01 -8.30
C TYR A 233 23.26 -39.69 -9.01
N PHE A 234 24.16 -39.70 -9.99
CA PHE A 234 24.50 -38.56 -10.85
C PHE A 234 23.76 -38.60 -12.18
N ASN A 235 22.54 -39.12 -12.16
CA ASN A 235 21.61 -38.95 -13.25
C ASN A 235 21.32 -37.45 -13.43
N VAL A 236 21.55 -36.92 -14.64
CA VAL A 236 21.27 -35.52 -15.03
C VAL A 236 19.88 -35.07 -14.57
N TYR A 237 18.89 -35.97 -14.62
CA TYR A 237 17.53 -35.69 -14.15
C TYR A 237 17.44 -35.50 -12.62
N LYS A 238 18.15 -36.32 -11.81
CA LYS A 238 18.17 -36.17 -10.35
C LYS A 238 18.92 -34.91 -9.91
N LEU A 239 19.98 -34.54 -10.63
CA LEU A 239 20.70 -33.28 -10.42
C LEU A 239 19.81 -32.07 -10.77
N GLY A 240 19.03 -32.17 -11.83
CA GLY A 240 17.99 -31.20 -12.16
C GLY A 240 16.92 -31.05 -11.07
N GLU A 241 16.45 -32.16 -10.49
CA GLU A 241 15.52 -32.12 -9.35
C GLU A 241 16.12 -31.42 -8.12
N GLN A 242 17.38 -31.71 -7.78
CA GLN A 242 18.08 -31.04 -6.68
C GLN A 242 18.28 -29.54 -6.95
N PHE A 243 18.62 -29.18 -8.18
CA PHE A 243 18.72 -27.79 -8.61
C PHE A 243 17.38 -27.07 -8.48
N SER A 244 16.29 -27.71 -8.93
CA SER A 244 14.93 -27.20 -8.83
C SER A 244 14.54 -26.83 -7.39
N VAL A 245 14.83 -27.71 -6.42
CA VAL A 245 14.55 -27.46 -4.99
C VAL A 245 15.40 -26.32 -4.41
N ILE A 246 16.67 -26.21 -4.82
CA ILE A 246 17.54 -25.11 -4.39
C ILE A 246 17.03 -23.79 -4.96
N MET A 247 16.68 -23.78 -6.25
CA MET A 247 16.15 -22.60 -6.92
C MET A 247 14.84 -22.12 -6.31
N GLU A 248 13.93 -23.03 -5.97
CA GLU A 248 12.66 -22.70 -5.30
C GLU A 248 12.90 -21.96 -3.98
N LYS A 249 13.79 -22.48 -3.11
CA LYS A 249 14.12 -21.82 -1.83
C LYS A 249 14.79 -20.46 -2.00
N THR A 250 15.68 -20.34 -2.97
CA THR A 250 16.38 -19.08 -3.26
C THR A 250 15.40 -18.03 -3.77
N LEU A 251 14.51 -18.40 -4.69
CA LEU A 251 13.46 -17.53 -5.22
C LEU A 251 12.45 -17.13 -4.14
N GLU A 252 12.04 -18.05 -3.27
CA GLU A 252 11.20 -17.77 -2.09
C GLU A 252 11.86 -16.75 -1.15
N GLY A 253 13.18 -16.87 -0.91
CA GLY A 253 13.94 -15.93 -0.10
C GLY A 253 14.02 -14.52 -0.71
N GLY A 254 14.07 -14.41 -2.04
CA GLY A 254 14.06 -13.15 -2.79
C GLY A 254 12.67 -12.55 -2.99
N LEU A 255 11.60 -13.35 -2.80
CA LEU A 255 10.23 -12.99 -3.16
C LEU A 255 9.70 -11.74 -2.47
N LEU A 256 9.97 -11.60 -1.17
CA LEU A 256 9.56 -10.44 -0.38
C LEU A 256 10.21 -9.16 -0.90
N SER A 257 11.51 -9.21 -1.21
CA SER A 257 12.24 -8.06 -1.75
C SER A 257 11.79 -7.68 -3.16
N PHE A 258 11.47 -8.68 -3.99
CA PHE A 258 10.89 -8.49 -5.32
C PHE A 258 9.50 -7.84 -5.23
N GLN A 259 8.64 -8.31 -4.32
CA GLN A 259 7.33 -7.72 -4.07
C GLN A 259 7.45 -6.28 -3.57
N ASP A 260 8.31 -6.00 -2.59
CA ASP A 260 8.52 -4.64 -2.05
C ASP A 260 9.04 -3.68 -3.13
N ALA A 261 9.96 -4.14 -3.98
CA ALA A 261 10.52 -3.35 -5.08
C ALA A 261 9.46 -3.04 -6.16
N ILE A 262 8.65 -4.02 -6.55
CA ILE A 262 7.56 -3.81 -7.50
C ILE A 262 6.51 -2.86 -6.91
N ILE A 263 6.14 -3.04 -5.64
CA ILE A 263 5.14 -2.19 -4.99
C ILE A 263 5.60 -0.74 -5.00
N ARG A 264 6.81 -0.43 -4.51
CA ARG A 264 7.32 0.95 -4.45
C ARG A 264 7.30 1.66 -5.80
N GLU A 265 7.62 0.94 -6.87
CA GLU A 265 7.62 1.51 -8.22
C GLU A 265 6.21 1.59 -8.83
N LEU A 266 5.30 0.67 -8.48
CA LEU A 266 3.87 0.80 -8.79
C LEU A 266 3.26 2.04 -8.10
N GLU A 267 3.73 2.42 -6.91
CA GLU A 267 3.33 3.67 -6.24
C GLU A 267 3.78 4.90 -7.06
N ASN A 268 5.00 4.90 -7.58
CA ASN A 268 5.49 5.97 -8.47
C ASN A 268 4.70 6.02 -9.78
N PHE A 269 4.50 4.86 -10.40
CA PHE A 269 3.80 4.73 -11.68
C PHE A 269 2.34 5.20 -11.57
N SER A 270 1.64 4.80 -10.52
CA SER A 270 0.28 5.26 -10.27
C SER A 270 0.18 6.76 -9.97
N ALA A 271 1.14 7.32 -9.22
CA ALA A 271 1.25 8.76 -9.03
C ALA A 271 1.47 9.52 -10.36
N ASP A 272 2.26 8.96 -11.28
CA ASP A 272 2.51 9.54 -12.60
C ASP A 272 1.27 9.49 -13.50
N VAL A 273 0.52 8.38 -13.50
CA VAL A 273 -0.75 8.26 -14.25
C VAL A 273 -1.77 9.28 -13.74
N VAL A 274 -1.96 9.36 -12.41
CA VAL A 274 -2.91 10.29 -11.78
C VAL A 274 -2.45 11.73 -11.98
N GLY A 275 -1.16 12.03 -11.82
CA GLY A 275 -0.60 13.36 -12.07
C GLY A 275 -0.76 13.79 -13.53
N GLY A 276 -0.59 12.86 -14.47
CA GLY A 276 -0.87 13.04 -15.89
C GLY A 276 -2.33 13.39 -16.16
N MET A 277 -3.26 12.65 -15.56
CA MET A 277 -4.70 12.93 -15.63
C MET A 277 -5.05 14.30 -15.04
N GLN A 278 -4.65 14.57 -13.80
CA GLN A 278 -4.91 15.85 -13.13
C GLN A 278 -4.40 17.04 -13.96
N LYS A 279 -3.19 16.92 -14.51
CA LYS A 279 -2.60 17.95 -15.38
C LYS A 279 -3.42 18.16 -16.64
N ASN A 280 -3.88 17.09 -17.29
CA ASN A 280 -4.69 17.19 -18.49
C ASN A 280 -6.10 17.73 -18.19
N THR A 281 -6.74 17.28 -17.09
CA THR A 281 -8.07 17.75 -16.65
C THR A 281 -8.02 19.23 -16.27
N LEU A 282 -6.94 19.69 -15.63
CA LEU A 282 -6.74 21.10 -15.33
C LEU A 282 -6.60 21.93 -16.62
N LYS A 283 -5.88 21.43 -17.62
CA LYS A 283 -5.77 22.11 -18.92
C LYS A 283 -7.12 22.17 -19.63
N LEU A 284 -7.90 21.09 -19.62
CA LEU A 284 -9.26 21.08 -20.17
C LEU A 284 -10.12 22.14 -19.49
N ARG A 285 -10.12 22.17 -18.16
CA ARG A 285 -10.88 23.15 -17.38
C ARG A 285 -10.51 24.59 -17.75
N ASN A 286 -9.22 24.91 -17.81
CA ASN A 286 -8.77 26.27 -18.15
C ASN A 286 -9.23 26.67 -19.56
N ILE A 287 -9.16 25.77 -20.54
CA ILE A 287 -9.59 26.06 -21.92
C ILE A 287 -11.12 26.15 -22.01
N LEU A 288 -11.86 25.33 -21.27
CA LEU A 288 -13.32 25.43 -21.17
C LEU A 288 -13.76 26.77 -20.57
N GLN A 289 -13.08 27.22 -19.51
CA GLN A 289 -13.30 28.53 -18.92
C GLN A 289 -13.04 29.65 -19.94
N ASP A 290 -11.91 29.61 -20.66
CA ASP A 290 -11.60 30.58 -21.71
C ASP A 290 -12.65 30.58 -22.83
N ILE A 291 -13.13 29.41 -23.26
CA ILE A 291 -14.20 29.28 -24.26
C ILE A 291 -15.50 29.90 -23.74
N SER A 292 -15.84 29.66 -22.47
CA SER A 292 -17.04 30.21 -21.85
C SER A 292 -17.02 31.74 -21.84
N GLU A 293 -15.92 32.35 -21.42
CA GLU A 293 -15.76 33.80 -21.40
C GLU A 293 -15.84 34.41 -22.81
N LEU A 294 -15.30 33.72 -23.82
CA LEU A 294 -15.39 34.17 -25.22
C LEU A 294 -16.80 34.00 -25.80
N LEU A 295 -17.51 32.92 -25.46
CA LEU A 295 -18.90 32.69 -25.86
C LEU A 295 -19.84 33.72 -25.25
N GLU A 296 -19.67 34.08 -23.98
CA GLU A 296 -20.45 35.12 -23.31
C GLU A 296 -20.25 36.49 -23.98
N ARG A 297 -19.02 36.84 -24.37
CA ARG A 297 -18.74 38.06 -25.14
C ARG A 297 -19.43 38.03 -26.51
N LEU A 298 -19.28 36.94 -27.25
CA LEU A 298 -19.91 36.78 -28.57
C LEU A 298 -21.44 36.82 -28.47
N GLN A 299 -22.02 36.21 -27.44
CA GLN A 299 -23.46 36.23 -27.17
C GLN A 299 -23.96 37.67 -26.93
N ASN A 300 -23.23 38.44 -26.12
CA ASN A 300 -23.57 39.84 -25.84
C ASN A 300 -23.56 40.70 -27.12
N ASP A 301 -22.63 40.45 -28.05
CA ASP A 301 -22.57 41.13 -29.35
C ASP A 301 -23.73 40.77 -30.30
N TYR A 302 -24.43 39.66 -30.05
CA TYR A 302 -25.64 39.25 -30.77
C TYR A 302 -26.94 39.68 -30.09
N ARG A 303 -26.86 40.37 -28.95
CA ARG A 303 -28.03 40.84 -28.19
C ARG A 303 -28.80 41.89 -28.97
N GLY A 304 -29.96 41.51 -29.49
CA GLY A 304 -30.83 42.39 -30.28
C GLY A 304 -30.63 42.31 -31.80
N ASP A 305 -29.56 41.66 -32.28
CA ASP A 305 -29.28 41.45 -33.71
C ASP A 305 -29.94 40.18 -34.26
N ASN A 306 -29.68 39.04 -33.63
CA ASN A 306 -30.23 37.74 -34.06
C ASN A 306 -30.61 36.86 -32.86
N ASN A 307 -31.90 36.81 -32.58
CA ASN A 307 -32.46 36.13 -31.41
C ASN A 307 -32.27 34.61 -31.44
N LEU A 308 -32.14 34.00 -32.62
CA LEU A 308 -31.90 32.56 -32.76
C LEU A 308 -30.44 32.21 -32.43
N LEU A 309 -29.50 32.96 -33.00
CA LEU A 309 -28.07 32.81 -32.71
C LEU A 309 -27.76 33.11 -31.24
N PHE A 310 -28.36 34.16 -30.68
CA PHE A 310 -28.24 34.50 -29.27
C PHE A 310 -28.62 33.33 -28.35
N ARG A 311 -29.74 32.64 -28.62
CA ARG A 311 -30.17 31.46 -27.84
C ARG A 311 -29.22 30.28 -28.02
N ARG A 312 -28.77 30.00 -29.25
CA ARG A 312 -27.84 28.89 -29.52
C ARG A 312 -26.48 29.11 -28.86
N LEU A 313 -25.96 30.34 -28.87
CA LEU A 313 -24.73 30.68 -28.16
C LEU A 313 -24.89 30.51 -26.64
N ALA A 314 -26.06 30.87 -26.09
CA ALA A 314 -26.37 30.63 -24.67
C ALA A 314 -26.39 29.13 -24.32
N GLU A 315 -27.03 28.30 -25.15
CA GLU A 315 -27.06 26.84 -24.96
C GLU A 315 -25.66 26.21 -25.04
N ALA A 316 -24.80 26.72 -25.93
CA ALA A 316 -23.40 26.27 -26.03
C ALA A 316 -22.58 26.70 -24.80
N GLU A 317 -22.75 27.93 -24.34
CA GLU A 317 -22.09 28.45 -23.15
C GLU A 317 -22.48 27.66 -21.89
N GLU A 318 -23.77 27.35 -21.72
CA GLU A 318 -24.28 26.55 -20.60
C GLU A 318 -23.66 25.16 -20.59
N LYS A 319 -23.61 24.48 -21.74
CA LYS A 319 -22.96 23.17 -21.87
C LYS A 319 -21.45 23.22 -21.59
N ILE A 320 -20.76 24.27 -22.06
CA ILE A 320 -19.34 24.47 -21.77
C ILE A 320 -19.14 24.66 -20.26
N LYS A 321 -19.98 25.45 -19.58
CA LYS A 321 -19.93 25.65 -18.12
C LYS A 321 -20.22 24.36 -17.35
N GLU A 322 -21.24 23.58 -17.74
CA GLU A 322 -21.50 22.27 -17.14
C GLU A 322 -20.31 21.31 -17.28
N THR A 323 -19.63 21.34 -18.43
CA THR A 323 -18.45 20.52 -18.69
C THR A 323 -17.23 21.01 -17.89
N GLU A 324 -17.08 22.33 -17.71
CA GLU A 324 -16.07 22.94 -16.85
C GLU A 324 -16.27 22.54 -15.38
N GLU A 325 -17.51 22.61 -14.88
CA GLU A 325 -17.86 22.19 -13.52
C GLU A 325 -17.58 20.70 -13.31
N LYS A 326 -17.92 19.85 -14.27
CA LYS A 326 -17.56 18.42 -14.25
C LYS A 326 -16.05 18.22 -14.25
N ALA A 327 -15.29 19.02 -15.01
CA ALA A 327 -13.82 18.96 -14.98
C ALA A 327 -13.26 19.31 -13.59
N ALA A 328 -13.87 20.28 -12.91
CA ALA A 328 -13.53 20.63 -11.53
C ALA A 328 -13.91 19.51 -10.53
N ASP A 329 -15.07 18.87 -10.72
CA ASP A 329 -15.51 17.73 -9.91
C ASP A 329 -14.59 16.51 -10.12
N ILE A 330 -14.14 16.26 -11.34
CA ILE A 330 -13.14 15.23 -11.65
C ILE A 330 -11.81 15.56 -11.01
N LEU A 331 -11.34 16.82 -11.00
CA LEU A 331 -10.13 17.21 -10.27
C LEU A 331 -10.24 16.97 -8.75
N VAL A 332 -11.44 17.15 -8.18
CA VAL A 332 -11.72 16.84 -6.76
C VAL A 332 -11.79 15.32 -6.54
N THR A 333 -12.32 14.56 -7.48
CA THR A 333 -12.45 13.09 -7.39
C THR A 333 -11.11 12.37 -7.67
N LEU A 334 -10.26 12.95 -8.51
CA LEU A 334 -8.86 12.58 -8.72
C LEU A 334 -7.98 12.91 -7.50
N ALA A 335 -8.54 13.41 -6.39
CA ALA A 335 -7.93 13.34 -5.06
C ALA A 335 -7.91 11.87 -4.59
N TRP A 336 -7.06 11.10 -5.26
CA TRP A 336 -6.93 9.65 -5.29
C TRP A 336 -6.69 8.95 -3.93
N GLN A 337 -6.39 9.72 -2.87
CA GLN A 337 -6.19 9.19 -1.52
C GLN A 337 -7.49 8.67 -0.90
N ASP A 338 -8.61 9.38 -1.00
CA ASP A 338 -9.83 9.01 -0.25
C ASP A 338 -10.49 7.72 -0.78
N ILE A 339 -10.47 7.50 -2.10
CA ILE A 339 -11.06 6.32 -2.75
C ILE A 339 -10.21 5.08 -2.50
N LEU A 340 -8.88 5.20 -2.60
CA LEU A 340 -7.97 4.11 -2.27
C LEU A 340 -8.03 3.78 -0.79
N VAL A 341 -8.05 4.77 0.10
CA VAL A 341 -8.18 4.57 1.54
C VAL A 341 -9.47 3.82 1.87
N GLU A 342 -10.58 4.07 1.18
CA GLU A 342 -11.83 3.33 1.39
C GLU A 342 -11.72 1.86 0.90
N LYS A 343 -11.07 1.60 -0.23
CA LYS A 343 -10.81 0.23 -0.68
C LYS A 343 -9.87 -0.51 0.28
N ARG A 344 -8.83 0.16 0.79
CA ARG A 344 -7.89 -0.40 1.77
C ARG A 344 -8.53 -0.60 3.13
N TRP A 345 -9.49 0.24 3.50
CA TRP A 345 -10.31 0.02 4.67
C TRP A 345 -11.00 -1.33 4.59
N GLN A 346 -11.61 -1.69 3.46
CA GLN A 346 -12.25 -3.00 3.27
C GLN A 346 -11.26 -4.16 3.45
N ASP A 347 -10.08 -4.09 2.83
CA ASP A 347 -9.03 -5.12 2.95
C ASP A 347 -8.52 -5.28 4.40
N ILE A 348 -8.29 -4.15 5.09
CA ILE A 348 -7.84 -4.15 6.49
C ILE A 348 -8.94 -4.63 7.42
N SER A 349 -10.20 -4.31 7.11
CA SER A 349 -11.38 -4.85 7.78
C SER A 349 -11.31 -6.39 7.79
N GLU A 350 -11.08 -7.04 6.65
CA GLU A 350 -10.98 -8.51 6.61
C GLU A 350 -9.88 -9.05 7.54
N LYS A 351 -8.70 -8.40 7.57
CA LYS A 351 -7.61 -8.75 8.49
C LYS A 351 -8.00 -8.56 9.96
N LEU A 352 -8.73 -7.51 10.29
CA LEU A 352 -9.25 -7.26 11.63
C LEU A 352 -10.22 -8.35 12.09
N TYR A 353 -10.98 -8.98 11.18
CA TYR A 353 -11.80 -10.16 11.53
C TYR A 353 -10.92 -11.37 11.88
N ALA A 354 -9.92 -11.67 11.05
CA ALA A 354 -9.01 -12.79 11.31
C ALA A 354 -8.23 -12.62 12.62
N MET A 355 -7.76 -11.40 12.91
CA MET A 355 -7.13 -11.08 14.20
C MET A 355 -8.10 -11.30 15.37
N LYS A 356 -9.32 -10.78 15.25
CA LYS A 356 -10.36 -10.91 16.28
C LYS A 356 -10.69 -12.38 16.57
N ASP A 357 -10.82 -13.22 15.54
CA ASP A 357 -11.10 -14.65 15.73
C ASP A 357 -9.94 -15.34 16.48
N ARG A 358 -8.68 -15.02 16.16
CA ARG A 358 -7.51 -15.52 16.91
C ARG A 358 -7.49 -15.02 18.36
N VAL A 359 -7.88 -13.77 18.62
CA VAL A 359 -7.97 -13.24 20.00
C VAL A 359 -9.03 -14.01 20.79
N LEU A 360 -10.22 -14.24 20.21
CA LEU A 360 -11.31 -14.95 20.88
C LEU A 360 -10.98 -16.42 21.17
N GLU A 361 -10.14 -17.08 20.36
CA GLU A 361 -9.64 -18.43 20.64
C GLU A 361 -8.74 -18.50 21.88
N ASN A 362 -8.15 -17.38 22.29
CA ASN A 362 -7.15 -17.30 23.37
C ASN A 362 -7.66 -16.57 24.63
N VAL A 363 -8.95 -16.22 24.69
CA VAL A 363 -9.53 -15.44 25.78
C VAL A 363 -10.70 -16.19 26.41
N ASP A 364 -10.69 -16.27 27.74
CA ASP A 364 -11.77 -16.89 28.52
C ASP A 364 -13.07 -16.06 28.50
N SER A 365 -14.21 -16.75 28.52
CA SER A 365 -15.53 -16.12 28.50
C SER A 365 -15.81 -15.21 29.71
N GLU A 366 -15.11 -15.41 30.84
CA GLU A 366 -15.19 -14.54 32.02
C GLU A 366 -14.67 -13.13 31.73
N VAL A 367 -13.61 -12.99 30.92
CA VAL A 367 -13.04 -11.69 30.52
C VAL A 367 -14.02 -10.93 29.63
N ILE A 368 -14.69 -11.63 28.72
CA ILE A 368 -15.72 -11.06 27.83
C ILE A 368 -16.89 -10.50 28.66
N ASN A 369 -17.34 -11.24 29.68
CA ASN A 369 -18.41 -10.79 30.57
C ASN A 369 -18.02 -9.57 31.41
N TYR A 370 -16.76 -9.51 31.87
CA TYR A 370 -16.23 -8.34 32.57
C TYR A 370 -16.25 -7.09 31.69
N ILE A 371 -15.79 -7.21 30.43
CA ILE A 371 -15.77 -6.10 29.48
C ILE A 371 -17.19 -5.61 29.16
N SER A 372 -18.13 -6.53 28.93
CA SER A 372 -19.53 -6.11 28.73
C SER A 372 -20.09 -5.34 29.93
N SER A 373 -19.74 -5.75 31.15
CA SER A 373 -20.19 -5.06 32.37
C SER A 373 -19.53 -3.68 32.53
N SER A 374 -18.30 -3.52 32.02
CA SER A 374 -17.63 -2.21 31.96
C SER A 374 -18.31 -1.28 30.97
N LEU A 375 -18.62 -1.79 29.77
CA LEU A 375 -19.29 -1.04 28.71
C LEU A 375 -20.70 -0.56 29.10
N ASP A 376 -21.42 -1.31 29.95
CA ASP A 376 -22.70 -0.88 30.52
C ASP A 376 -22.62 0.43 31.34
N ASN A 377 -21.44 0.75 31.89
CA ASN A 377 -21.24 2.01 32.60
C ASN A 377 -20.92 3.18 31.65
N GLU A 378 -20.40 2.89 30.46
CA GLU A 378 -19.97 3.90 29.48
C GLU A 378 -21.04 4.21 28.43
N ILE A 379 -21.86 3.22 28.07
CA ILE A 379 -22.95 3.34 27.08
C ILE A 379 -24.29 3.04 27.79
N LYS A 380 -25.21 4.00 27.78
CA LYS A 380 -26.52 3.82 28.45
C LYS A 380 -27.34 2.76 27.72
N GLU A 381 -27.98 1.89 28.51
CA GLU A 381 -28.84 0.79 28.03
C GLU A 381 -28.13 -0.24 27.12
N PHE A 382 -26.80 -0.35 27.19
CA PHE A 382 -26.02 -1.25 26.33
C PHE A 382 -26.39 -2.73 26.50
N SER A 383 -26.56 -3.22 27.73
CA SER A 383 -27.01 -4.58 28.03
C SER A 383 -28.38 -4.91 27.45
N VAL A 384 -29.28 -3.93 27.32
CA VAL A 384 -30.61 -4.14 26.70
C VAL A 384 -30.46 -4.50 25.21
N ILE A 385 -29.41 -4.01 24.55
CA ILE A 385 -29.12 -4.29 23.13
C ILE A 385 -28.84 -5.77 22.89
N SER A 386 -28.17 -6.44 23.83
CA SER A 386 -27.86 -7.88 23.76
C SER A 386 -29.10 -8.78 23.70
N HIS A 387 -30.24 -8.29 24.20
CA HIS A 387 -31.50 -9.05 24.27
C HIS A 387 -32.26 -9.06 22.94
N ASN A 388 -31.87 -8.24 21.96
CA ASN A 388 -32.46 -8.22 20.62
C ASN A 388 -31.52 -8.95 19.62
N PRO A 389 -31.94 -10.08 19.03
CA PRO A 389 -31.16 -10.81 18.03
C PRO A 389 -30.69 -9.95 16.86
N GLU A 390 -31.49 -8.96 16.44
CA GLU A 390 -31.16 -8.05 15.33
C GLU A 390 -30.04 -7.05 15.67
N ASN A 391 -29.75 -6.85 16.94
CA ASN A 391 -28.70 -5.96 17.42
C ASN A 391 -27.49 -6.71 17.98
N MET A 392 -27.56 -8.04 18.06
CA MET A 392 -26.52 -8.85 18.70
C MET A 392 -25.18 -8.76 17.98
N VAL A 393 -25.19 -8.62 16.65
CA VAL A 393 -23.97 -8.40 15.84
C VAL A 393 -23.29 -7.08 16.22
N PHE A 394 -24.08 -6.01 16.35
CA PHE A 394 -23.57 -4.70 16.78
C PHE A 394 -23.04 -4.76 18.21
N TYR A 395 -23.83 -5.29 19.16
CA TYR A 395 -23.42 -5.44 20.56
C TYR A 395 -22.09 -6.20 20.67
N LYS A 396 -21.98 -7.34 19.98
CA LYS A 396 -20.74 -8.14 19.95
C LYS A 396 -19.56 -7.35 19.37
N SER A 397 -19.77 -6.59 18.29
CA SER A 397 -18.69 -5.79 17.69
C SER A 397 -18.11 -4.72 18.62
N VAL A 398 -18.92 -4.13 19.51
CA VAL A 398 -18.46 -3.17 20.51
C VAL A 398 -17.65 -3.88 21.61
N VAL A 399 -18.13 -5.02 22.10
CA VAL A 399 -17.42 -5.83 23.10
C VAL A 399 -16.08 -6.34 22.56
N ASP A 400 -16.07 -6.81 21.31
CA ASP A 400 -14.85 -7.32 20.65
C ASP A 400 -13.80 -6.19 20.46
N ALA A 401 -14.23 -4.98 20.09
CA ALA A 401 -13.33 -3.83 19.96
C ALA A 401 -12.72 -3.43 21.31
N GLU A 402 -13.55 -3.34 22.36
CA GLU A 402 -13.08 -3.01 23.71
C GLU A 402 -12.17 -4.11 24.28
N LEU A 403 -12.44 -5.39 23.99
CA LEU A 403 -11.57 -6.49 24.38
C LEU A 403 -10.17 -6.35 23.80
N ILE A 404 -10.06 -6.10 22.50
CA ILE A 404 -8.78 -5.95 21.82
C ILE A 404 -8.01 -4.75 22.38
N TYR A 405 -8.70 -3.64 22.67
CA TYR A 405 -8.12 -2.48 23.34
C TYR A 405 -7.57 -2.81 24.73
N GLN A 406 -8.36 -3.44 25.60
CA GLN A 406 -7.91 -3.77 26.96
C GLN A 406 -6.74 -4.78 26.97
N LEU A 407 -6.71 -5.70 26.00
CA LEU A 407 -5.60 -6.64 25.85
C LEU A 407 -4.32 -5.95 25.36
N TYR A 408 -4.44 -5.03 24.40
CA TYR A 408 -3.32 -4.25 23.89
C TYR A 408 -2.74 -3.33 24.98
N SER A 409 -3.59 -2.53 25.63
CA SER A 409 -3.19 -1.63 26.73
C SER A 409 -2.66 -2.38 27.95
N GLY A 410 -3.15 -3.62 28.17
CA GLY A 410 -2.68 -4.52 29.20
C GLY A 410 -1.44 -5.35 28.84
N ASP A 411 -0.88 -5.12 27.64
CA ASP A 411 0.34 -5.74 27.15
C ASP A 411 0.27 -7.28 26.97
N LYS A 412 -0.92 -7.79 26.65
CA LYS A 412 -1.23 -9.22 26.49
C LYS A 412 -1.40 -9.58 25.01
N LEU A 413 -1.10 -10.84 24.66
CA LEU A 413 -1.20 -11.38 23.30
C LEU A 413 -0.40 -10.59 22.24
N ARG A 414 0.82 -10.16 22.58
CA ARG A 414 1.72 -9.40 21.67
C ARG A 414 2.06 -10.15 20.37
N ASP A 415 1.99 -11.47 20.39
CA ASP A 415 2.16 -12.36 19.24
C ASP A 415 0.98 -12.29 18.26
N ILE A 416 -0.19 -11.82 18.72
CA ILE A 416 -1.41 -11.67 17.93
C ILE A 416 -1.69 -10.19 17.62
N ILE A 417 -1.60 -9.31 18.62
CA ILE A 417 -1.82 -7.87 18.50
C ILE A 417 -0.45 -7.18 18.41
N THR A 418 0.09 -7.14 17.19
CA THR A 418 1.45 -6.65 16.94
C THR A 418 1.55 -5.13 16.83
N ASN A 419 0.44 -4.43 16.63
CA ASN A 419 0.39 -2.99 16.39
C ASN A 419 -0.89 -2.37 16.98
N GLY A 420 -0.76 -1.27 17.72
CA GLY A 420 -1.86 -0.53 18.34
C GLY A 420 -2.85 0.02 17.32
N VAL A 421 -2.44 0.18 16.06
CA VAL A 421 -3.31 0.63 14.96
C VAL A 421 -4.45 -0.35 14.72
N TYR A 422 -4.19 -1.66 14.85
CA TYR A 422 -5.25 -2.64 14.72
C TYR A 422 -6.27 -2.49 15.85
N SER A 423 -5.82 -2.19 17.08
CA SER A 423 -6.72 -1.88 18.19
C SER A 423 -7.54 -0.62 17.92
N LEU A 424 -6.92 0.44 17.38
CA LEU A 424 -7.58 1.69 17.02
C LEU A 424 -8.69 1.44 15.98
N LEU A 425 -8.35 0.75 14.90
CA LEU A 425 -9.25 0.53 13.78
C LEU A 425 -10.45 -0.37 14.12
N GLN A 426 -10.37 -1.22 15.16
CA GLN A 426 -11.52 -2.05 15.58
C GLN A 426 -12.73 -1.20 16.02
N PHE A 427 -12.51 0.02 16.52
CA PHE A 427 -13.59 0.91 16.97
C PHE A 427 -14.38 1.56 15.83
N VAL A 428 -13.87 1.58 14.59
CA VAL A 428 -14.57 2.20 13.44
C VAL A 428 -15.82 1.38 13.06
N ARG A 429 -15.69 0.06 13.06
CA ARG A 429 -16.72 -0.90 12.63
C ARG A 429 -18.04 -0.85 13.41
N PRO A 430 -18.04 -0.85 14.76
CA PRO A 430 -19.29 -0.75 15.50
C PRO A 430 -20.04 0.55 15.18
N VAL A 431 -19.32 1.67 15.02
CA VAL A 431 -19.91 2.96 14.66
C VAL A 431 -20.49 2.92 13.23
N GLU A 432 -19.74 2.40 12.26
CA GLU A 432 -20.21 2.25 10.87
C GLU A 432 -21.46 1.36 10.80
N THR A 433 -21.48 0.25 11.55
CA THR A 433 -22.63 -0.66 11.63
C THR A 433 -23.86 0.05 12.18
N LEU A 434 -23.68 0.85 13.25
CA LEU A 434 -24.76 1.58 13.90
C LEU A 434 -25.33 2.68 13.02
N ILE A 435 -24.46 3.47 12.37
CA ILE A 435 -24.84 4.51 11.41
C ILE A 435 -25.56 3.90 10.21
N ASN A 436 -25.04 2.80 9.67
CA ASN A 436 -25.66 2.08 8.55
C ASN A 436 -27.07 1.58 8.87
N LYS A 437 -27.36 1.25 10.13
CA LYS A 437 -28.70 0.88 10.57
C LYS A 437 -29.60 2.10 10.79
N SER A 438 -29.06 3.17 11.38
CA SER A 438 -29.85 4.22 12.03
C SER A 438 -30.02 5.50 11.19
N LEU A 439 -29.11 5.79 10.26
CA LEU A 439 -29.05 7.06 9.55
C LEU A 439 -29.56 6.96 8.10
N ARG A 440 -30.49 7.82 7.70
CA ARG A 440 -31.01 7.92 6.33
C ARG A 440 -31.19 9.38 5.92
N LEU A 441 -30.61 9.76 4.79
CA LEU A 441 -30.83 11.04 4.13
C LEU A 441 -32.06 10.95 3.21
N SER A 442 -32.94 11.95 3.26
CA SER A 442 -34.15 12.01 2.43
C SER A 442 -33.83 12.44 1.00
N GLU A 443 -34.76 12.21 0.07
CA GLU A 443 -34.63 12.74 -1.29
C GLU A 443 -34.56 14.27 -1.34
N GLU A 444 -35.24 14.94 -0.39
CA GLU A 444 -35.16 16.38 -0.23
C GLU A 444 -33.77 16.81 0.24
N GLY A 445 -33.17 16.09 1.18
CA GLY A 445 -31.78 16.29 1.58
C GLY A 445 -30.79 16.12 0.41
N LEU A 446 -30.99 15.10 -0.43
CA LEU A 446 -30.18 14.90 -1.65
C LEU A 446 -30.32 16.07 -2.64
N LYS A 447 -31.51 16.66 -2.76
CA LYS A 447 -31.75 17.84 -3.60
C LYS A 447 -31.06 19.08 -3.00
N ILE A 448 -31.27 19.36 -1.71
CA ILE A 448 -30.67 20.50 -1.01
C ILE A 448 -29.16 20.45 -1.12
N ARG A 449 -28.55 19.28 -0.91
CA ARG A 449 -27.11 19.07 -1.08
C ARG A 449 -26.58 19.62 -2.42
N ARG A 450 -27.30 19.36 -3.51
CA ARG A 450 -26.90 19.79 -4.86
C ARG A 450 -27.11 21.30 -5.07
N THR A 451 -28.11 21.88 -4.43
CA THR A 451 -28.45 23.30 -4.63
C THR A 451 -27.61 24.26 -3.78
N ILE A 452 -27.05 23.81 -2.65
CA ILE A 452 -26.26 24.68 -1.74
C ILE A 452 -24.77 24.77 -2.09
N ARG A 453 -24.28 24.08 -3.13
CA ARG A 453 -22.85 24.01 -3.51
C ARG A 453 -22.15 25.36 -3.58
N ALA A 454 -22.78 26.34 -4.25
CA ALA A 454 -22.22 27.69 -4.39
C ALA A 454 -22.08 28.41 -3.04
N LYS A 455 -23.05 28.23 -2.14
CA LYS A 455 -23.05 28.82 -0.78
C LYS A 455 -21.99 28.18 0.12
N VAL A 456 -21.79 26.88 -0.02
CA VAL A 456 -20.72 26.14 0.67
C VAL A 456 -19.35 26.63 0.23
N LYS A 457 -19.12 26.79 -1.09
CA LYS A 457 -17.87 27.32 -1.64
C LYS A 457 -17.58 28.75 -1.18
N ALA A 458 -18.63 29.56 -0.99
CA ALA A 458 -18.53 30.92 -0.44
C ALA A 458 -18.33 30.96 1.08
N GLY A 459 -18.35 29.81 1.77
CA GLY A 459 -18.15 29.72 3.22
C GLY A 459 -19.34 30.18 4.07
N GLU A 460 -20.55 30.27 3.49
CA GLU A 460 -21.73 30.81 4.19
C GLU A 460 -22.09 30.04 5.48
N TYR A 461 -21.73 28.76 5.57
CA TYR A 461 -22.01 27.89 6.72
C TYR A 461 -20.85 27.74 7.70
N GLN A 462 -19.77 28.52 7.55
CA GLN A 462 -18.64 28.52 8.49
C GLN A 462 -19.07 28.75 9.95
N PRO A 463 -19.99 29.69 10.28
CA PRO A 463 -20.40 29.91 11.67
C PRO A 463 -21.06 28.69 12.32
N LEU A 464 -21.80 27.89 11.54
CA LEU A 464 -22.41 26.64 11.99
C LEU A 464 -21.35 25.58 12.25
N PHE A 465 -20.33 25.47 11.40
CA PHE A 465 -19.22 24.54 11.62
C PHE A 465 -18.35 24.97 12.81
N ASN A 466 -18.14 26.27 13.01
CA ASN A 466 -17.44 26.77 14.20
C ASN A 466 -18.18 26.40 15.49
N ARG A 467 -19.52 26.29 15.46
CA ARG A 467 -20.29 25.77 16.60
C ARG A 467 -20.01 24.29 16.86
N VAL A 468 -19.87 23.47 15.81
CA VAL A 468 -19.42 22.07 15.94
C VAL A 468 -18.08 22.00 16.67
N VAL A 469 -17.09 22.77 16.20
CA VAL A 469 -15.75 22.82 16.80
C VAL A 469 -15.82 23.28 18.27
N GLN A 470 -16.61 24.31 18.59
CA GLN A 470 -16.78 24.79 19.96
C GLN A 470 -17.38 23.77 20.91
N VAL A 471 -18.40 23.02 20.47
CA VAL A 471 -19.05 22.00 21.31
C VAL A 471 -18.09 20.83 21.55
N VAL A 472 -17.33 20.42 20.53
CA VAL A 472 -16.28 19.41 20.67
C VAL A 472 -15.17 19.88 21.62
N GLU A 473 -14.72 21.13 21.50
CA GLU A 473 -13.66 21.71 22.32
C GLU A 473 -14.02 21.77 23.81
N GLN A 474 -15.31 21.98 24.14
CA GLN A 474 -15.77 22.01 25.53
C GLN A 474 -15.61 20.68 26.26
N ASP A 475 -15.66 19.57 25.53
CA ASP A 475 -15.62 18.23 26.09
C ASP A 475 -14.25 17.56 25.86
N SER A 476 -13.67 17.73 24.66
CA SER A 476 -12.32 17.25 24.32
C SER A 476 -11.56 18.25 23.43
N PRO A 477 -10.69 19.09 24.02
CA PRO A 477 -9.88 20.06 23.28
C PRO A 477 -8.88 19.45 22.29
N ALA A 478 -8.48 18.19 22.51
CA ALA A 478 -7.56 17.50 21.61
C ALA A 478 -8.23 17.13 20.28
N ILE A 479 -9.48 16.62 20.35
CA ILE A 479 -10.28 16.27 19.17
C ILE A 479 -10.63 17.52 18.35
N ALA A 480 -10.90 18.65 19.01
CA ALA A 480 -11.24 19.90 18.31
C ALA A 480 -10.13 20.38 17.35
N LYS A 481 -8.85 20.13 17.67
CA LYS A 481 -7.72 20.54 16.82
C LYS A 481 -7.64 19.77 15.51
N GLU A 482 -8.04 18.50 15.51
CA GLU A 482 -8.04 17.66 14.31
C GLU A 482 -9.16 18.06 13.33
N LEU A 483 -10.14 18.85 13.79
CA LEU A 483 -11.22 19.40 12.96
C LEU A 483 -10.86 20.73 12.28
N ASP A 484 -9.66 21.27 12.53
CA ASP A 484 -9.17 22.47 11.85
C ASP A 484 -9.01 22.22 10.33
N ASP A 485 -9.35 23.23 9.51
CA ASP A 485 -9.28 23.19 8.03
C ASP A 485 -10.16 22.13 7.31
N VAL A 486 -10.99 21.37 8.03
CA VAL A 486 -11.90 20.37 7.43
C VAL A 486 -13.01 21.03 6.59
N PHE A 487 -13.57 22.14 7.05
CA PHE A 487 -14.56 22.93 6.34
C PHE A 487 -13.91 24.17 5.68
N PRO A 488 -14.32 24.60 4.47
CA PRO A 488 -15.42 24.08 3.65
C PRO A 488 -15.04 22.93 2.72
N LYS A 489 -13.75 22.55 2.64
CA LYS A 489 -13.23 21.65 1.61
C LYS A 489 -13.92 20.28 1.61
N SER A 490 -13.97 19.61 2.76
CA SER A 490 -14.52 18.25 2.88
C SER A 490 -16.04 18.24 2.69
N PHE A 491 -16.75 19.25 3.22
CA PHE A 491 -18.19 19.37 3.01
C PHE A 491 -18.55 19.71 1.55
N ASN A 492 -17.75 20.53 0.88
CA ASN A 492 -17.92 20.82 -0.54
C ASN A 492 -17.75 19.55 -1.39
N ALA A 493 -16.77 18.70 -1.07
CA ALA A 493 -16.59 17.40 -1.73
C ALA A 493 -17.83 16.50 -1.55
N PHE A 494 -18.40 16.44 -0.34
CA PHE A 494 -19.66 15.75 -0.09
C PHE A 494 -20.82 16.32 -0.93
N CYS A 495 -20.92 17.65 -1.06
CA CYS A 495 -21.98 18.27 -1.85
C CYS A 495 -21.87 17.98 -3.36
N ASN A 496 -20.65 17.85 -3.86
CA ASN A 496 -20.35 17.64 -5.28
C ASN A 496 -20.43 16.17 -5.70
N ASN A 497 -20.18 15.23 -4.78
CA ASN A 497 -20.21 13.81 -5.09
C ASN A 497 -21.59 13.35 -5.63
N PRO A 498 -21.67 12.83 -6.87
CA PRO A 498 -22.93 12.39 -7.47
C PRO A 498 -23.45 11.07 -6.89
N TYR A 499 -22.56 10.25 -6.32
CA TYR A 499 -22.80 8.89 -5.86
C TYR A 499 -23.35 8.78 -4.44
N ILE A 500 -23.51 9.89 -3.72
CA ILE A 500 -24.10 9.90 -2.37
C ILE A 500 -25.56 9.43 -2.42
N LYS A 501 -25.83 8.32 -1.75
CA LYS A 501 -27.14 7.67 -1.63
C LYS A 501 -27.89 8.14 -0.38
N GLN A 502 -29.12 7.66 -0.20
CA GLN A 502 -29.90 7.89 1.02
C GLN A 502 -29.24 7.25 2.26
N LYS A 503 -28.56 6.12 2.08
CA LYS A 503 -27.76 5.48 3.13
C LYS A 503 -26.31 5.93 2.96
N PRO A 504 -25.66 6.48 3.99
CA PRO A 504 -24.25 6.86 3.92
C PRO A 504 -23.38 5.61 3.82
N ASP A 505 -22.36 5.64 2.97
CA ASP A 505 -21.44 4.51 2.78
C ASP A 505 -20.30 4.51 3.82
N ASN A 506 -19.96 5.66 4.41
CA ASN A 506 -18.92 5.79 5.43
C ASN A 506 -19.23 6.90 6.46
N LEU A 507 -18.39 7.01 7.48
CA LEU A 507 -18.58 7.96 8.59
C LEU A 507 -18.47 9.43 8.16
N ASN A 508 -17.68 9.74 7.14
CA ASN A 508 -17.59 11.10 6.57
C ASN A 508 -18.93 11.54 5.97
N GLN A 509 -19.53 10.68 5.14
CA GLN A 509 -20.86 10.95 4.58
C GLN A 509 -21.94 11.07 5.66
N ALA A 510 -21.82 10.29 6.74
CA ALA A 510 -22.73 10.35 7.88
C ALA A 510 -22.61 11.68 8.64
N ALA A 511 -21.39 12.11 8.95
CA ALA A 511 -21.12 13.41 9.58
C ALA A 511 -21.72 14.56 8.75
N TRP A 512 -21.47 14.57 7.44
CA TRP A 512 -21.99 15.61 6.55
C TRP A 512 -23.50 15.55 6.32
N ALA A 513 -24.11 14.36 6.33
CA ALA A 513 -25.56 14.24 6.28
C ALA A 513 -26.22 14.82 7.53
N LEU A 514 -25.63 14.62 8.71
CA LEU A 514 -26.09 15.23 9.97
C LEU A 514 -25.81 16.75 9.99
N PHE A 515 -24.67 17.19 9.45
CA PHE A 515 -24.38 18.62 9.30
C PHE A 515 -25.36 19.32 8.34
N LEU A 516 -25.81 18.64 7.29
CA LEU A 516 -26.85 19.15 6.39
C LEU A 516 -28.18 19.38 7.12
N GLU A 517 -28.51 18.52 8.10
CA GLU A 517 -29.69 18.72 8.96
C GLU A 517 -29.52 19.94 9.87
N LEU A 518 -28.32 20.21 10.39
CA LEU A 518 -28.02 21.44 11.13
C LEU A 518 -28.15 22.69 10.27
N ILE A 519 -27.80 22.62 8.98
CA ILE A 519 -28.02 23.72 8.03
C ILE A 519 -29.53 23.98 7.85
N ASN A 520 -30.32 22.92 7.73
CA ASN A 520 -31.76 23.02 7.53
C ASN A 520 -32.51 23.44 8.80
N ASN A 521 -32.05 23.00 9.96
CA ASN A 521 -32.60 23.33 11.26
C ASN A 521 -31.47 23.59 12.29
N PRO A 522 -30.98 24.85 12.38
CA PRO A 522 -29.91 25.20 13.32
C PRO A 522 -30.28 25.07 14.81
N GLY A 523 -31.57 24.90 15.13
CA GLY A 523 -32.07 24.86 16.51
C GLY A 523 -31.99 23.49 17.19
N HIS A 524 -31.28 22.51 16.62
CA HIS A 524 -31.03 21.22 17.26
C HIS A 524 -30.12 21.36 18.49
N ASP A 525 -30.17 20.35 19.37
CA ASP A 525 -29.35 20.28 20.59
C ASP A 525 -27.85 20.16 20.27
N ASP A 526 -27.00 20.61 21.19
CA ASP A 526 -25.54 20.54 21.10
C ASP A 526 -25.05 19.09 20.90
N ASP A 527 -25.81 18.09 21.38
CA ASP A 527 -25.56 16.66 21.11
C ASP A 527 -25.43 16.33 19.62
N LEU A 528 -26.21 16.98 18.74
CA LEU A 528 -26.09 16.77 17.29
C LEU A 528 -24.84 17.43 16.72
N TYR A 529 -24.51 18.63 17.20
CA TYR A 529 -23.26 19.30 16.83
C TYR A 529 -22.06 18.46 17.26
N PHE A 530 -22.09 17.91 18.47
CA PHE A 530 -21.04 17.06 19.02
C PHE A 530 -20.88 15.77 18.20
N LEU A 531 -21.99 15.09 17.88
CA LEU A 531 -21.97 13.88 17.06
C LEU A 531 -21.37 14.11 15.67
N VAL A 532 -21.65 15.25 15.02
CA VAL A 532 -21.03 15.60 13.73
C VAL A 532 -19.50 15.65 13.86
N GLY A 533 -19.00 16.31 14.91
CA GLY A 533 -17.57 16.42 15.18
C GLY A 533 -16.90 15.06 15.45
N LEU A 534 -17.51 14.24 16.31
CA LEU A 534 -16.97 12.91 16.63
C LEU A 534 -16.92 11.98 15.41
N LEU A 535 -17.94 11.99 14.55
CA LEU A 535 -17.96 11.16 13.33
C LEU A 535 -16.91 11.61 12.30
N ALA A 536 -16.67 12.93 12.19
CA ALA A 536 -15.62 13.47 11.35
C ALA A 536 -14.24 13.06 11.89
N GLU A 537 -14.02 13.14 13.21
CA GLU A 537 -12.78 12.73 13.86
C GLU A 537 -12.46 11.26 13.63
N ILE A 538 -13.42 10.36 13.86
CA ILE A 538 -13.22 8.93 13.65
C ILE A 538 -12.80 8.66 12.19
N HIS A 539 -13.37 9.38 11.23
CA HIS A 539 -12.97 9.25 9.84
C HIS A 539 -11.55 9.75 9.56
N ILE A 540 -11.16 10.88 10.16
CA ILE A 540 -9.81 11.45 10.03
C ILE A 540 -8.77 10.51 10.63
N LEU A 541 -8.97 10.05 11.87
CA LEU A 541 -8.08 9.09 12.53
C LEU A 541 -8.00 7.76 11.77
N ARG A 542 -9.14 7.26 11.26
CA ARG A 542 -9.15 6.07 10.39
C ARG A 542 -8.22 6.29 9.19
N ASN A 543 -8.40 7.39 8.45
CA ASN A 543 -7.64 7.65 7.23
C ASN A 543 -6.16 7.92 7.51
N LYS A 544 -5.82 8.54 8.66
CA LYS A 544 -4.43 8.79 9.11
C LYS A 544 -3.60 7.51 9.16
N TYR A 545 -4.23 6.38 9.49
CA TYR A 545 -3.56 5.10 9.70
C TYR A 545 -3.75 4.09 8.56
N LEU A 546 -4.47 4.45 7.51
CA LEU A 546 -4.65 3.61 6.33
C LEU A 546 -3.67 4.02 5.24
N HIS A 547 -2.83 3.07 4.82
CA HIS A 547 -1.96 3.30 3.66
C HIS A 547 -2.78 3.12 2.38
N PRO A 548 -2.85 4.12 1.47
CA PRO A 548 -3.67 4.02 0.25
C PRO A 548 -3.26 2.85 -0.67
N LEU A 549 -2.00 2.40 -0.58
CA LEU A 549 -1.41 1.43 -1.50
C LEU A 549 -0.93 0.12 -0.86
N LYS A 550 -0.93 0.03 0.49
CA LYS A 550 -0.48 -1.17 1.20
C LYS A 550 -1.65 -1.78 1.94
N ASN A 551 -1.68 -3.11 2.01
CA ASN A 551 -2.64 -3.85 2.84
C ASN A 551 -2.20 -3.95 4.31
N THR A 552 -1.21 -3.15 4.72
CA THR A 552 -0.78 -3.00 6.10
C THR A 552 -1.06 -1.56 6.56
N PRO A 553 -1.58 -1.37 7.79
CA PRO A 553 -1.76 -0.04 8.35
C PRO A 553 -0.42 0.69 8.52
N ILE A 554 -0.46 2.01 8.55
CA ILE A 554 0.66 2.86 8.95
C ILE A 554 0.82 2.75 10.47
N ASP A 555 2.04 2.59 10.98
CA ASP A 555 2.29 2.46 12.41
C ASP A 555 1.81 3.65 13.24
N MET A 556 1.37 3.37 14.47
CA MET A 556 0.91 4.40 15.40
C MET A 556 2.05 5.35 15.73
N GLN A 557 1.83 6.65 15.53
CA GLN A 557 2.82 7.67 15.88
C GLN A 557 2.61 8.22 17.29
N TYR A 558 1.37 8.23 17.75
CA TYR A 558 0.95 8.79 19.04
C TYR A 558 -0.06 7.85 19.70
N ASP A 559 0.25 7.37 20.90
CA ASP A 559 -0.65 6.49 21.65
C ASP A 559 -1.98 7.19 22.02
N ASP A 560 -1.94 8.52 22.16
CA ASP A 560 -3.13 9.36 22.43
C ASP A 560 -4.21 9.20 21.34
N ASP A 561 -3.84 8.87 20.10
CA ASP A 561 -4.81 8.68 19.01
C ASP A 561 -5.71 7.45 19.24
N LEU A 562 -5.20 6.42 19.93
CA LEU A 562 -6.00 5.27 20.32
C LEU A 562 -7.06 5.65 21.36
N GLU A 563 -6.68 6.46 22.35
CA GLU A 563 -7.60 6.97 23.36
C GLU A 563 -8.66 7.90 22.76
N HIS A 564 -8.26 8.77 21.83
CA HIS A 564 -9.20 9.63 21.10
C HIS A 564 -10.19 8.81 20.27
N MET A 565 -9.71 7.79 19.55
CA MET A 565 -10.58 6.90 18.77
C MET A 565 -11.57 6.15 19.67
N ARG A 566 -11.10 5.56 20.77
CA ARG A 566 -11.97 4.86 21.74
C ARG A 566 -13.03 5.81 22.28
N TYR A 567 -12.62 6.99 22.75
CA TYR A 567 -13.52 8.00 23.29
C TYR A 567 -14.58 8.41 22.29
N ALA A 568 -14.16 8.83 21.09
CA ALA A 568 -15.04 9.29 20.04
C ALA A 568 -16.02 8.20 19.60
N ALA A 569 -15.58 6.95 19.48
CA ALA A 569 -16.42 5.83 19.09
C ALA A 569 -17.49 5.50 20.15
N LEU A 570 -17.11 5.34 21.42
CA LEU A 570 -18.05 5.01 22.49
C LEU A 570 -19.06 6.13 22.73
N LYS A 571 -18.63 7.40 22.70
CA LYS A 571 -19.54 8.56 22.81
C LYS A 571 -20.46 8.69 21.61
N SER A 572 -19.97 8.47 20.39
CA SER A 572 -20.82 8.45 19.20
C SER A 572 -21.90 7.37 19.30
N ILE A 573 -21.54 6.18 19.77
CA ILE A 573 -22.48 5.09 20.00
C ILE A 573 -23.56 5.49 21.02
N ASP A 574 -23.16 6.02 22.17
CA ASP A 574 -24.10 6.45 23.22
C ASP A 574 -25.10 7.49 22.70
N LEU A 575 -24.61 8.49 21.96
CA LEU A 575 -25.45 9.53 21.34
C LEU A 575 -26.41 8.93 20.30
N ILE A 576 -25.93 8.13 19.36
CA ILE A 576 -26.77 7.57 18.29
C ILE A 576 -27.89 6.68 18.85
N LEU A 577 -27.63 5.95 19.94
CA LEU A 577 -28.63 5.11 20.59
C LEU A 577 -29.75 5.91 21.29
N GLN A 578 -29.45 7.13 21.75
CA GLN A 578 -30.36 8.01 22.48
C GLN A 578 -31.10 9.00 21.56
N MET A 579 -30.50 9.39 20.44
CA MET A 579 -31.03 10.40 19.54
C MET A 579 -32.16 9.88 18.63
N ASN A 580 -33.14 10.74 18.37
CA ASN A 580 -34.22 10.50 17.42
C ASN A 580 -34.48 11.77 16.60
N ILE A 581 -33.77 11.87 15.47
CA ILE A 581 -33.84 13.02 14.57
C ILE A 581 -34.81 12.73 13.44
N ARG A 582 -35.74 13.67 13.22
CA ARG A 582 -36.74 13.61 12.15
C ARG A 582 -36.64 14.89 11.33
N GLY A 583 -35.89 14.84 10.25
CA GLY A 583 -35.77 15.96 9.32
C GLY A 583 -35.44 15.48 7.91
N ILE A 584 -34.67 16.30 7.19
CA ILE A 584 -34.10 15.90 5.90
C ILE A 584 -33.07 14.79 6.09
N THR A 585 -32.48 14.71 7.28
CA THR A 585 -31.73 13.56 7.75
C THR A 585 -32.49 12.90 8.91
N ARG A 586 -32.69 11.58 8.82
CA ARG A 586 -33.34 10.77 9.85
C ARG A 586 -32.28 9.96 10.57
N LEU A 587 -32.20 10.10 11.88
CA LEU A 587 -31.38 9.27 12.75
C LEU A 587 -32.30 8.61 13.78
N ASN A 588 -32.47 7.29 13.70
CA ASN A 588 -33.24 6.53 14.67
C ASN A 588 -32.80 5.07 14.72
N PHE A 589 -32.16 4.67 15.83
CA PHE A 589 -31.77 3.28 16.06
C PHE A 589 -32.96 2.37 16.38
N ARG A 590 -33.99 2.88 17.07
CA ARG A 590 -35.15 2.10 17.54
C ARG A 590 -36.24 1.93 16.47
N SER A 591 -35.90 2.11 15.18
CA SER A 591 -36.84 1.86 14.10
C SER A 591 -37.24 0.38 14.09
N ARG A 592 -38.55 0.14 14.25
CA ARG A 592 -39.21 -1.15 14.06
C ARG A 592 -38.92 -1.74 12.67
#